data_AF-A0A1F8FRW6-F1
#
_entry.id   AF-A0A1F8FRW6-F1
#
_cell.length_a   1.000
_cell.length_b   1.000
_cell.length_c   1.000
_cell.angle_alpha   90.00
_cell.angle_beta   90.00
_cell.angle_gamma   90.00
#
_symmetry.space_group_name_H-M   'P 1'
#
loop_
_entity.id
_entity.type
_entity.pdbx_description
1 polymer ?
#
loop_
_entity_poly.entity_id
_entity_poly.type
_entity_poly.pdbx_seq_one_letter_code
_entity_poly.pdbx_strand_id
1 'polypeptide(L)'
;MDYGGYIVIAILVLAAVFFALALYNQGNTKTLSFMSYGLATLFLVGTIVYWMSPSPDLRISLFLILFLSAVYLWFYRGSIF
;
A
#
# COMPACT_ATOMS: atom_id res chain seq x y z
N MET A 1 22.27 2.15 7.81
CA MET A 1 20.84 1.82 7.56
C MET A 1 20.82 0.53 6.74
N ASP A 2 20.16 -0.52 7.25
CA ASP A 2 20.05 -1.80 6.56
C ASP A 2 19.24 -1.68 5.27
N TYR A 3 19.60 -2.46 4.24
CA TYR A 3 18.91 -2.53 2.95
C TYR A 3 17.38 -2.73 3.09
N GLY A 4 16.93 -3.44 4.13
CA GLY A 4 15.50 -3.62 4.42
C GLY A 4 14.75 -2.33 4.78
N GLY A 5 15.41 -1.37 5.43
CA GLY A 5 14.84 -0.06 5.75
C GLY A 5 14.51 0.76 4.50
N TYR A 6 15.42 0.77 3.52
CA TYR A 6 15.21 1.47 2.26
C TYR A 6 14.06 0.88 1.44
N ILE A 7 13.90 -0.44 1.44
CA ILE A 7 12.78 -1.12 0.75
C ILE A 7 11.45 -0.72 1.38
N VAL A 8 11.35 -0.69 2.71
CA VAL A 8 10.12 -0.27 3.39
C VAL A 8 9.80 1.19 3.14
N ILE A 9 10.82 2.07 3.14
CA ILE A 9 10.63 3.48 2.78
C ILE A 9 10.15 3.63 1.33
N ALA A 10 10.71 2.87 0.39
CA ALA A 10 10.27 2.91 -1.01
C ALA A 10 8.80 2.47 -1.15
N ILE A 11 8.39 1.40 -0.45
CA ILE A 11 7.00 0.94 -0.41
C ILE A 11 6.09 2.00 0.21
N LEU A 12 6.53 2.68 1.29
CA LEU A 12 5.78 3.78 1.92
C LEU A 12 5.55 4.95 0.97
N VAL A 13 6.61 5.39 0.28
CA VAL A 13 6.53 6.48 -0.68
C VAL A 13 5.59 6.11 -1.83
N LEU A 14 5.71 4.90 -2.38
CA LEU A 14 4.81 4.43 -3.43
C LEU A 14 3.35 4.39 -2.95
N ALA A 15 3.08 3.78 -1.79
CA ALA A 15 1.73 3.71 -1.24
C ALA A 15 1.13 5.11 -1.03
N ALA A 16 1.90 6.06 -0.50
CA ALA A 16 1.47 7.44 -0.33
C ALA A 16 1.16 8.13 -1.67
N VAL A 17 1.97 7.89 -2.71
CA VAL A 17 1.71 8.41 -4.07
C VAL A 17 0.42 7.83 -4.64
N PHE A 18 0.20 6.51 -4.52
CA PHE A 18 -1.04 5.87 -4.97
C PHE A 18 -2.28 6.44 -4.26
N PHE A 19 -2.21 6.64 -2.94
CA PHE A 19 -3.26 7.28 -2.17
C PHE A 19 -3.51 8.73 -2.60
N ALA A 20 -2.45 9.54 -2.76
CA ALA A 20 -2.58 10.93 -3.19
C ALA A 20 -3.19 11.03 -4.59
N LEU A 21 -2.75 10.17 -5.52
CA LEU A 21 -3.30 10.10 -6.87
C LEU A 21 -4.76 9.65 -6.88
N ALA A 22 -5.13 8.72 -6.00
CA ALA A 22 -6.52 8.32 -5.83
C ALA A 22 -7.40 9.48 -5.33
N LEU A 23 -6.94 10.23 -4.32
CA LEU A 23 -7.63 11.42 -3.81
C LEU A 23 -7.75 12.53 -4.86
N TYR A 24 -6.70 12.72 -5.68
CA TYR A 24 -6.72 13.70 -6.76
C TYR A 24 -7.66 13.30 -7.91
N ASN A 25 -7.83 12.00 -8.16
CA ASN A 25 -8.65 11.46 -9.25
C ASN A 25 -9.97 10.82 -8.79
N GLN A 26 -10.57 11.28 -7.69
CA GLN A 26 -11.79 10.69 -7.12
C GLN A 26 -12.98 10.58 -8.10
N GLY A 27 -13.03 11.41 -9.14
CA GLY A 27 -14.09 11.36 -10.17
C GLY A 27 -13.82 10.39 -11.34
N ASN A 28 -12.62 9.80 -11.43
CA ASN A 28 -12.23 8.95 -12.54
C ASN A 28 -12.12 7.49 -12.11
N THR A 29 -13.19 6.73 -12.35
CA THR A 29 -13.30 5.30 -12.01
C THR A 29 -12.21 4.43 -12.63
N LYS A 30 -11.70 4.78 -13.82
CA LYS A 30 -10.58 4.03 -14.44
C LYS A 30 -9.28 4.22 -13.65
N THR A 31 -9.00 5.46 -13.26
CA THR A 31 -7.82 5.77 -12.44
C THR A 31 -7.94 5.14 -11.06
N LEU A 32 -9.11 5.24 -10.40
CA LEU A 32 -9.34 4.61 -9.10
C LEU A 32 -9.19 3.08 -9.12
N SER A 33 -9.64 2.43 -10.19
CA SER A 33 -9.43 0.99 -10.38
C SER A 33 -7.94 0.65 -10.52
N PHE A 34 -7.19 1.38 -11.36
CA PHE A 34 -5.73 1.23 -11.47
C PHE A 34 -5.01 1.46 -10.12
N MET A 35 -5.40 2.50 -9.37
CA MET A 35 -4.81 2.78 -8.05
C MET A 35 -5.11 1.66 -7.05
N SER A 36 -6.31 1.08 -7.10
CA SER A 36 -6.69 -0.08 -6.28
C SER A 36 -5.86 -1.31 -6.61
N TYR A 37 -5.60 -1.58 -7.89
CA TYR A 37 -4.68 -2.66 -8.28
C TYR A 37 -3.25 -2.41 -7.79
N GLY A 38 -2.74 -1.18 -7.94
CA GLY A 38 -1.40 -0.81 -7.44
C GLY A 38 -1.26 -0.99 -5.93
N LEU A 39 -2.27 -0.57 -5.15
CA LEU A 39 -2.30 -0.77 -3.70
C LEU A 39 -2.44 -2.25 -3.31
N ALA A 40 -3.19 -3.06 -4.07
CA ALA A 40 -3.26 -4.51 -3.85
C ALA A 40 -1.92 -5.20 -4.12
N THR A 41 -1.19 -4.79 -5.15
CA THR A 41 0.15 -5.31 -5.43
C THR A 41 1.13 -4.90 -4.32
N LEU A 42 1.10 -3.64 -3.87
CA LEU A 42 1.94 -3.18 -2.75
C LEU A 42 1.60 -3.90 -1.44
N PHE A 43 0.33 -4.20 -1.20
CA PHE A 43 -0.10 -5.01 -0.06
C PHE A 43 0.49 -6.42 -0.14
N LEU A 44 0.43 -7.06 -1.30
CA LEU A 44 0.96 -8.42 -1.48
C LEU A 44 2.49 -8.45 -1.31
N VAL A 45 3.20 -7.51 -1.93
CA VAL A 45 4.66 -7.37 -1.78
C VAL A 45 5.02 -7.05 -0.32
N GLY A 46 4.33 -6.09 0.29
CA GLY A 46 4.53 -5.72 1.70
C GLY A 46 4.29 -6.90 2.65
N THR A 47 3.33 -7.77 2.35
CA THR A 47 3.05 -8.98 3.13
C THR A 47 4.20 -9.98 3.02
N ILE A 48 4.73 -10.22 1.81
CA ILE A 48 5.90 -11.08 1.62
C ILE A 48 7.10 -10.55 2.41
N VAL A 49 7.39 -9.25 2.28
CA VAL A 49 8.50 -8.61 3.01
C VAL A 49 8.27 -8.66 4.53
N TYR A 50 7.03 -8.53 4.99
CA TYR A 50 6.68 -8.63 6.42
C TYR A 50 7.06 -9.99 7.01
N TRP A 51 6.73 -11.08 6.31
CA TRP A 51 7.07 -12.44 6.74
C TRP A 51 8.56 -12.74 6.67
N MET A 52 9.26 -12.16 5.69
CA MET A 52 10.71 -12.35 5.53
C MET A 52 11.54 -11.43 6.44
N SER A 53 10.96 -10.37 7.00
CA SER A 53 11.68 -9.43 7.85
C SER A 53 11.97 -10.03 9.23
N PRO A 54 13.24 -10.11 9.66
CA PRO A 54 13.61 -10.54 11.01
C PRO A 54 13.47 -9.40 12.04
N SER A 55 13.38 -8.15 11.60
CA SER A 55 13.35 -6.98 12.47
C SER A 55 11.93 -6.61 12.88
N PRO A 56 11.66 -6.44 14.20
CA PRO A 56 10.34 -6.06 14.71
C PRO A 56 9.90 -4.65 14.28
N ASP A 57 10.82 -3.70 14.16
CA ASP A 57 10.50 -2.32 13.74
C ASP A 57 10.03 -2.26 12.29
N LEU A 58 10.66 -3.05 11.42
CA LEU A 58 10.27 -3.22 10.03
C LEU A 58 8.88 -3.87 9.91
N ARG A 59 8.56 -4.83 10.78
CA ARG A 59 7.24 -5.47 10.83
C ARG A 59 6.14 -4.50 11.22
N ILE A 60 6.35 -3.63 12.22
CA ILE A 60 5.38 -2.62 12.63
C ILE A 60 5.12 -1.62 11.49
N SER A 61 6.18 -1.16 10.83
CA SER A 61 6.08 -0.24 9.70
C SER A 61 5.33 -0.87 8.52
N LEU A 62 5.63 -2.12 8.20
CA LEU A 62 4.92 -2.88 7.16
C LEU A 62 3.47 -3.17 7.53
N PHE A 63 3.17 -3.47 8.79
CA PHE A 63 1.80 -3.68 9.27
C PHE A 63 0.91 -2.45 9.04
N LEU A 64 1.43 -1.24 9.32
CA LEU A 64 0.68 0.00 9.05
C LEU A 64 0.37 0.16 7.55
N ILE A 65 1.30 -0.19 6.66
CA ILE A 65 1.10 -0.13 5.20
C ILE A 65 0.04 -1.12 4.75
N LEU A 66 0.12 -2.36 5.27
CA LEU A 66 -0.85 -3.40 4.96
C LEU A 66 -2.24 -2.99 5.43
N PHE A 67 -2.34 -2.46 6.64
CA PHE A 67 -3.59 -1.97 7.20
C PHE A 67 -4.17 -0.83 6.35
N LEU A 68 -3.39 0.20 6.04
CA LEU A 68 -3.85 1.34 5.23
C LEU A 68 -4.29 0.91 3.82
N SER A 69 -3.50 0.05 3.17
CA SER A 69 -3.84 -0.48 1.84
C SER A 69 -5.13 -1.32 1.89
N ALA A 70 -5.32 -2.15 2.92
CA ALA A 70 -6.53 -2.94 3.10
C ALA A 70 -7.76 -2.06 3.37
N VAL A 71 -7.62 -1.02 4.19
CA VAL A 71 -8.68 -0.04 4.47
C VAL A 71 -9.10 0.68 3.20
N TYR A 72 -8.15 1.16 2.40
CA TYR A 72 -8.47 1.79 1.12
C TYR A 72 -9.19 0.85 0.16
N LEU A 73 -8.69 -0.38 0.03
CA LEU A 73 -9.33 -1.40 -0.79
C LEU A 73 -10.76 -1.69 -0.32
N TRP A 74 -11.01 -1.70 0.99
CA TRP A 74 -12.35 -1.89 1.55
C TRP A 74 -13.31 -0.78 1.13
N PHE A 75 -12.89 0.49 1.27
CA PHE A 75 -13.72 1.63 0.90
C PHE A 75 -13.96 1.75 -0.61
N TYR A 76 -12.95 1.46 -1.44
CA TYR A 76 -13.06 1.63 -2.90
C TYR A 76 -13.57 0.38 -3.64
N ARG A 77 -13.39 -0.85 -3.14
CA ARG A 77 -14.10 -2.01 -3.71
C ARG A 77 -15.58 -2.03 -3.34
N GLY A 78 -15.95 -1.48 -2.19
CA GLY A 78 -17.36 -1.34 -1.78
C GLY A 78 -18.16 -0.35 -2.65
N SER A 79 -17.49 0.57 -3.36
CA SER A 79 -18.13 1.55 -4.25
C SER A 79 -18.16 1.16 -5.73
N ILE A 80 -17.59 0.00 -6.09
CA ILE A 80 -17.53 -0.49 -7.48
C ILE A 80 -18.67 -1.50 -7.76
N PHE A 81 -19.42 -1.92 -6.72
CA PHE A 81 -20.62 -2.75 -6.83
C PHE A 81 -21.88 -1.94 -6.59
#